data_AF-A0A848XRG3-F1
#
_entry.id   AF-A0A848XRG3-F1
#
_cell.length_a   1.000
_cell.length_b   1.000
_cell.length_c   1.000
_cell.angle_alpha   90.00
_cell.angle_beta   90.00
_cell.angle_gamma   90.00
#
_symmetry.space_group_name_H-M   'P 1'
#
loop_
_entity.id
_entity.type
_entity.pdbx_description
1 polymer ?
#
loop_
_entity_poly.entity_id
_entity_poly.type
_entity_poly.pdbx_seq_one_letter_code
_entity_poly.pdbx_strand_id
1 'polypeptide(L)'
;MNRRQLVRSVALATAGLAGTRGGALASALPGVPYALDRSRQVPQAVLIRGGRVVNANGSQEADVLLRGERVVEIGMDLSPGDGVRVVDAEGLLVMPGGIDPHAHLQGGFVDDLTTGTRAALA
;
A
#
# COMPACT_ATOMS: atom_id res chain seq x y z
N MET A 1 3.95 -14.26 -46.16
CA MET A 1 3.33 -12.94 -46.43
C MET A 1 3.97 -11.91 -45.51
N ASN A 2 4.55 -10.84 -46.06
CA ASN A 2 5.74 -10.16 -45.50
C ASN A 2 5.40 -8.92 -44.63
N ARG A 3 6.18 -8.72 -43.56
CA ARG A 3 6.02 -7.75 -42.43
C ARG A 3 6.14 -6.25 -42.78
N ARG A 4 5.82 -5.83 -44.01
CA ARG A 4 6.15 -4.47 -44.52
C ARG A 4 4.93 -3.58 -44.84
N GLN A 5 3.73 -3.88 -44.37
CA GLN A 5 2.52 -3.11 -44.73
C GLN A 5 1.64 -2.59 -43.56
N LEU A 6 2.11 -2.63 -42.31
CA LEU A 6 1.26 -2.27 -41.15
C LEU A 6 1.66 -0.96 -40.45
N VAL A 7 2.28 0.00 -41.16
CA VAL A 7 2.66 1.31 -40.61
C VAL A 7 2.29 2.46 -41.56
N ARG A 8 0.99 2.59 -41.84
CA ARG A 8 0.26 3.74 -42.41
C ARG A 8 -1.20 3.46 -42.02
N SER A 9 -1.98 4.22 -41.25
CA SER A 9 -2.16 5.66 -41.12
C SER A 9 -3.23 5.89 -40.03
N VAL A 10 -3.03 6.79 -39.07
CA VAL A 10 -4.11 7.57 -38.41
C VAL A 10 -3.44 8.90 -38.02
N ALA A 11 -3.40 9.89 -38.92
CA ALA A 11 -4.44 10.91 -39.10
C ALA A 11 -4.60 11.81 -37.86
N LEU A 12 -3.72 12.81 -37.84
CA LEU A 12 -3.81 14.15 -37.28
C LEU A 12 -5.26 14.62 -37.00
N ALA A 13 -5.56 14.95 -35.74
CA ALA A 13 -6.66 15.83 -35.37
C ALA A 13 -6.14 16.86 -34.36
N THR A 14 -5.76 18.03 -34.88
CA THR A 14 -5.50 19.24 -34.09
C THR A 14 -6.80 20.00 -33.87
N ALA A 15 -7.18 20.22 -32.61
CA ALA A 15 -8.14 21.26 -32.24
C ALA A 15 -7.84 21.80 -30.83
N GLY A 16 -7.43 23.07 -30.77
CA GLY A 16 -7.92 24.06 -29.80
C GLY A 16 -7.46 24.00 -28.34
N LEU A 17 -6.82 25.08 -27.91
CA LEU A 17 -6.40 25.39 -26.53
C LEU A 17 -7.59 25.69 -25.59
N ALA A 18 -7.46 25.33 -24.31
CA ALA A 18 -7.66 26.21 -23.13
C ALA A 18 -7.51 25.39 -21.83
N GLY A 19 -6.61 25.82 -20.95
CA GLY A 19 -6.13 25.01 -19.83
C GLY A 19 -7.08 24.85 -18.65
N THR A 20 -6.90 23.75 -17.91
CA THR A 20 -7.02 23.66 -16.45
C THR A 20 -6.15 22.53 -15.92
N ARG A 21 -5.50 22.83 -14.80
CA ARG A 21 -4.69 22.03 -13.86
C ARG A 21 -4.90 20.50 -13.85
N GLY A 22 -3.77 19.79 -13.76
CA GLY A 22 -3.62 18.56 -12.98
C GLY A 22 -4.21 17.30 -13.60
N GLY A 23 -3.41 16.58 -14.38
CA GLY A 23 -3.73 15.22 -14.80
C GLY A 23 -2.44 14.47 -15.04
N ALA A 24 -2.07 13.60 -14.09
CA ALA A 24 -0.97 12.66 -14.29
C ALA A 24 -1.31 11.78 -15.49
N LEU A 25 -0.39 11.71 -16.45
CA LEU A 25 -0.49 10.80 -17.58
C LEU A 25 -0.35 9.37 -17.04
N ALA A 26 -1.48 8.78 -16.64
CA ALA A 26 -1.57 7.35 -16.40
C ALA A 26 -1.31 6.66 -17.74
N SER A 27 -0.12 6.09 -17.89
CA SER A 27 0.26 5.30 -19.05
C SER A 27 -0.74 4.15 -19.19
N ALA A 28 -1.63 4.27 -20.17
CA ALA A 28 -2.60 3.26 -20.53
C ALA A 28 -1.88 2.11 -21.24
N LEU A 29 -1.33 1.18 -20.45
CA LEU A 29 -1.02 -0.15 -20.95
C LEU A 29 -2.32 -0.98 -20.91
N PRO A 30 -2.81 -1.48 -22.06
CA PRO A 30 -3.99 -2.33 -22.08
C PRO A 30 -3.66 -3.66 -21.39
N GLY A 31 -4.37 -3.97 -20.30
CA GLY A 31 -4.31 -5.29 -19.65
C GLY A 31 -3.93 -5.33 -18.17
N VAL A 32 -3.82 -4.18 -17.48
CA VAL A 32 -3.65 -4.18 -16.01
C VAL A 32 -4.98 -3.79 -15.36
N PRO A 33 -5.82 -4.75 -14.91
CA PRO A 33 -7.14 -4.47 -14.34
C PRO A 33 -7.07 -3.88 -12.92
N TYR A 34 -5.87 -3.63 -12.39
CA TYR A 34 -5.68 -3.21 -11.01
C TYR A 34 -5.37 -1.72 -10.93
N ALA A 35 -6.41 -0.90 -10.90
CA ALA A 35 -6.29 0.42 -10.30
C ALA A 35 -6.14 0.20 -8.79
N LEU A 36 -4.96 0.47 -8.24
CA LEU A 36 -4.77 0.56 -6.80
C LEU A 36 -5.77 1.59 -6.27
N ASP A 37 -6.84 1.13 -5.63
CA ASP A 37 -7.76 2.02 -4.95
C ASP A 37 -7.03 2.63 -3.74
N ARG A 38 -6.44 3.79 -3.97
CA ARG A 38 -5.81 4.60 -2.92
C ARG A 38 -6.84 5.36 -2.07
N SER A 39 -8.14 5.15 -2.27
CA SER A 39 -9.20 5.89 -1.57
C SER A 39 -9.38 5.47 -0.10
N ARG A 40 -8.80 4.34 0.32
CA ARG A 40 -8.81 3.96 1.73
C ARG A 40 -7.90 4.91 2.50
N GLN A 41 -8.49 5.85 3.24
CA GLN A 41 -7.77 6.81 4.09
C GLN A 41 -6.90 6.04 5.09
N VAL A 42 -5.60 5.96 4.82
CA VAL A 42 -4.61 5.59 5.82
C VAL A 42 -4.68 6.68 6.90
N PRO A 43 -4.80 6.33 8.19
CA PRO A 43 -4.75 7.32 9.25
C PRO A 43 -3.50 8.19 9.05
N GLN A 44 -3.66 9.51 9.11
CA GLN A 44 -2.56 10.45 8.88
C GLN A 44 -1.38 10.14 9.81
N ALA A 45 -1.67 9.69 11.04
CA ALA A 45 -0.71 9.15 11.98
C ALA A 45 -1.32 8.11 12.93
N VAL A 46 -0.51 7.12 13.32
CA VAL A 46 -0.84 6.09 14.31
C VAL A 46 0.34 5.96 15.28
N LEU A 47 0.08 5.96 16.59
CA LEU A 47 1.06 5.65 17.61
C LEU A 47 0.70 4.31 18.25
N ILE A 48 1.56 3.31 18.14
CA ILE A 48 1.47 2.07 18.92
C ILE A 48 2.30 2.28 20.19
N ARG A 49 1.69 2.15 21.37
CA ARG A 49 2.29 2.52 22.65
C ARG A 49 2.44 1.32 23.59
N GLY A 50 3.53 1.30 24.35
CA GLY A 50 3.73 0.41 25.50
C GLY A 50 4.01 -1.04 25.15
N GLY A 51 4.33 -1.31 23.88
CA GLY A 51 4.57 -2.66 23.40
C GLY A 51 6.05 -3.04 23.40
N ARG A 52 6.30 -4.36 23.32
CA ARG A 52 7.64 -4.88 23.05
C ARG A 52 7.86 -5.02 21.56
N VAL A 53 8.69 -4.14 20.99
CA VAL A 53 9.10 -4.21 19.59
C VAL A 53 10.06 -5.37 19.40
N VAL A 54 9.73 -6.29 18.50
CA VAL A 54 10.56 -7.48 18.19
C VAL A 54 11.02 -7.43 16.74
N ASN A 55 12.33 -7.50 16.56
CA ASN A 55 13.00 -7.60 15.27
C ASN A 55 13.87 -8.86 15.24
N ALA A 56 14.38 -9.20 14.05
CA ALA A 56 15.25 -10.37 13.86
C ALA A 56 16.55 -10.30 14.69
N ASN A 57 16.97 -9.11 15.10
CA ASN A 57 18.20 -8.88 15.86
C ASN A 57 17.98 -8.70 17.38
N GLY A 58 16.73 -8.73 17.86
CA GLY A 58 16.43 -8.58 19.29
C GLY A 58 15.07 -7.93 19.55
N SER A 59 14.81 -7.68 20.83
CA SER A 59 13.56 -7.07 21.29
C SER A 59 13.79 -6.01 22.35
N GLN A 60 12.96 -4.97 22.36
CA GLN A 60 13.00 -3.89 23.35
C GLN A 60 11.60 -3.33 23.60
N GLU A 61 11.37 -2.79 24.80
CA GLU A 61 10.18 -1.98 25.07
C GLU A 61 10.29 -0.65 24.29
N ALA A 62 9.30 -0.34 23.45
CA ALA A 62 9.27 0.89 22.69
C ALA A 62 7.88 1.17 22.12
N ASP A 63 7.61 2.45 21.91
CA ASP A 63 6.50 2.93 21.10
C ASP A 63 6.92 3.01 19.62
N VAL A 64 5.95 2.90 18.72
CA VAL A 64 6.14 2.98 17.27
C VAL A 64 5.19 4.01 16.69
N LEU A 65 5.74 5.09 16.13
CA LEU A 65 4.97 6.13 15.44
C LEU A 65 4.99 5.89 13.93
N LEU A 66 3.79 5.81 13.37
CA LEU A 66 3.54 5.77 11.93
C LEU A 66 2.95 7.09 11.46
N ARG A 67 3.36 7.54 10.27
CA ARG A 67 2.70 8.62 9.52
C ARG A 67 2.43 8.13 8.09
N GLY A 68 1.15 8.07 7.72
CA GLY A 68 0.73 7.39 6.50
C GLY A 68 1.22 5.93 6.48
N GLU A 69 1.99 5.56 5.46
CA GLU A 69 2.47 4.18 5.22
C GLU A 69 3.88 3.91 5.77
N ARG A 70 4.44 4.82 6.58
CA ARG A 70 5.83 4.70 7.06
C ARG A 70 5.92 4.76 8.58
N VAL A 71 6.78 3.93 9.13
CA VAL A 71 7.31 4.11 10.49
C VAL A 71 8.28 5.30 10.44
N VAL A 72 8.01 6.32 11.26
CA VAL A 72 8.82 7.55 11.31
C VAL A 72 9.68 7.64 12.56
N GLU A 73 9.29 6.93 13.63
CA GLU A 73 10.01 6.96 14.90
C GLU A 73 9.73 5.69 15.70
N ILE A 74 10.76 5.21 16.40
CA ILE A 74 10.70 4.12 17.37
C ILE A 74 11.47 4.59 18.60
N GLY A 75 10.84 4.60 19.78
CA GLY A 75 11.45 5.11 21.00
C GLY A 75 10.54 4.93 22.21
N MET A 76 11.06 5.19 23.40
CA MET A 76 10.24 5.16 24.61
C MET A 76 9.45 6.46 24.81
N ASP A 77 8.28 6.34 25.44
CA ASP A 77 7.47 7.46 25.92
C ASP A 77 7.14 8.50 24.85
N LEU A 78 6.78 8.03 23.64
CA LEU A 78 6.43 8.91 22.54
C LEU A 78 5.10 9.62 22.83
N SER A 79 5.12 10.95 22.67
CA SER A 79 3.94 11.78 22.87
C SER A 79 3.02 11.73 21.64
N PRO A 80 1.71 11.49 21.81
CA PRO A 80 0.79 11.52 20.69
C PRO A 80 0.55 12.99 20.33
N GLY A 81 0.96 13.39 19.13
CA GLY A 81 0.58 14.69 18.57
C GLY A 81 -0.93 14.77 18.31
N ASP A 82 -1.39 15.96 17.92
CA ASP A 82 -2.80 16.19 17.62
C ASP A 82 -3.29 15.29 16.46
N GLY A 83 -4.46 14.68 16.64
CA GLY A 83 -5.09 13.82 15.62
C GLY A 83 -4.40 12.48 15.38
N VAL A 84 -3.41 12.10 16.19
CA VAL A 84 -2.76 10.78 16.12
C VAL A 84 -3.66 9.72 16.75
N ARG A 85 -3.94 8.64 16.01
CA ARG A 85 -4.65 7.48 16.58
C ARG A 85 -3.70 6.69 17.48
N VAL A 86 -4.04 6.53 18.75
CA VAL A 86 -3.24 5.72 19.68
C VAL A 86 -3.77 4.29 19.71
N VAL A 87 -2.86 3.32 19.67
CA VAL A 87 -3.11 1.89 19.86
C VAL A 87 -2.32 1.46 21.08
N ASP A 88 -3.02 0.98 22.11
CA ASP A 88 -2.40 0.43 23.30
C ASP A 88 -1.92 -1.00 23.03
N ALA A 89 -0.64 -1.24 23.26
CA ALA A 89 0.03 -2.52 23.08
C ALA A 89 0.70 -2.99 24.39
N GLU A 90 0.28 -2.49 25.55
CA GLU A 90 0.80 -2.94 26.84
C GLU A 90 0.71 -4.46 26.99
N GLY A 91 1.85 -5.09 27.30
CA GLY A 91 1.95 -6.55 27.43
C GLY A 91 1.87 -7.33 26.11
N LEU A 92 1.81 -6.64 24.97
CA LEU A 92 1.77 -7.23 23.62
C LEU A 92 3.10 -7.08 22.89
N LEU A 93 3.28 -7.90 21.85
CA LEU A 93 4.40 -7.81 20.93
C LEU A 93 4.04 -6.94 19.73
N VAL A 94 4.96 -6.07 19.34
CA VAL A 94 4.88 -5.26 18.12
C VAL A 94 5.91 -5.81 17.13
N MET A 95 5.44 -6.44 16.06
CA MET A 95 6.28 -7.21 15.13
C MET A 95 6.03 -6.78 13.68
N PRO A 96 6.99 -7.00 12.77
CA PRO A 96 6.73 -6.91 11.34
C PRO A 96 5.54 -7.81 10.94
N GLY A 97 4.77 -7.37 9.94
CA GLY A 97 3.72 -8.20 9.36
C GLY A 97 4.29 -9.49 8.77
N GLY A 98 3.51 -10.58 8.86
CA GLY A 98 3.91 -11.86 8.30
C GLY A 98 4.11 -11.77 6.78
N ILE A 99 5.16 -12.43 6.29
CA ILE A 99 5.42 -12.57 4.85
C ILE A 99 5.22 -14.05 4.53
N ASP A 100 4.20 -14.35 3.73
CA ASP A 100 3.96 -15.69 3.20
C ASP A 100 4.58 -15.80 1.79
N PRO A 101 5.72 -16.52 1.64
CA PRO A 101 6.38 -16.65 0.35
C PRO A 101 5.68 -17.65 -0.58
N HIS A 102 4.70 -18.42 -0.10
CA HIS A 102 4.14 -19.55 -0.86
C HIS A 102 2.62 -19.66 -0.72
N ALA A 103 1.91 -18.68 -1.29
CA ALA A 103 0.46 -18.73 -1.44
C ALA A 103 0.05 -19.07 -2.88
N HIS A 104 -1.02 -19.84 -3.04
CA HIS A 104 -1.67 -20.12 -4.33
C HIS A 104 -3.08 -19.51 -4.34
N LEU A 105 -3.22 -18.32 -4.90
CA LEU A 105 -4.48 -17.53 -4.88
C LEU A 105 -5.06 -17.32 -6.29
N GLN A 106 -5.02 -18.35 -7.15
CA GLN A 106 -5.51 -18.28 -8.53
C GLN A 106 -6.96 -18.77 -8.65
N GLY A 107 -7.71 -18.15 -9.58
CA GLY A 107 -9.12 -18.50 -9.84
C GLY A 107 -9.28 -19.97 -10.23
N GLY A 108 -10.11 -20.68 -9.46
CA GLY A 108 -10.33 -22.13 -9.58
C GLY A 108 -10.22 -22.89 -8.25
N PHE A 109 -9.66 -22.26 -7.21
CA PHE A 109 -9.60 -22.78 -5.84
C PHE A 109 -10.64 -22.12 -4.91
N VAL A 110 -10.70 -22.58 -3.66
CA VAL A 110 -11.62 -22.05 -2.63
C VAL A 110 -11.33 -20.57 -2.34
N ASP A 111 -10.05 -20.20 -2.25
CA ASP A 111 -9.62 -18.82 -2.01
C ASP A 111 -9.00 -18.18 -3.25
N ASP A 112 -9.36 -16.91 -3.48
CA ASP A 112 -8.78 -16.05 -4.52
C ASP A 112 -7.91 -14.94 -3.90
N LEU A 113 -7.42 -14.00 -4.73
CA LEU A 113 -6.64 -12.86 -4.25
C LEU A 113 -7.38 -11.99 -3.23
N THR A 114 -8.72 -11.97 -3.25
CA THR A 114 -9.53 -11.18 -2.31
C THR A 114 -9.73 -11.93 -1.01
N THR A 115 -10.22 -13.17 -1.06
CA THR A 115 -10.51 -13.94 0.16
C THR A 115 -9.24 -14.39 0.86
N GLY A 116 -8.22 -14.81 0.09
CA GLY A 116 -6.93 -15.25 0.63
C GLY A 116 -6.14 -14.12 1.30
N THR A 117 -6.08 -12.92 0.70
CA THR A 117 -5.39 -11.79 1.36
C THR A 117 -6.14 -11.27 2.58
N ARG A 118 -7.47 -11.38 2.60
CA ARG A 118 -8.28 -11.10 3.80
C ARG A 118 -8.02 -12.11 4.91
N ALA A 119 -7.90 -13.39 4.57
CA ALA A 119 -7.56 -14.44 5.52
C ALA A 119 -6.16 -14.23 6.10
N ALA A 120 -5.19 -13.80 5.28
CA ALA A 120 -3.84 -13.49 5.75
C ALA A 120 -3.75 -12.29 6.73
N LEU A 121 -4.77 -11.41 6.74
CA LEU A 121 -4.84 -10.25 7.64
C LEU A 121 -5.62 -10.50 8.93
N ALA A 122 -6.43 -11.57 8.99
CA ALA A 122 -7.39 -11.84 10.07
C ALA A 122 -6.71 -12.46 11.30
#